data_AF-A0A1V5LFK5-F1
#
_entry.id   AF-A0A1V5LFK5-F1
#
_cell.length_a   1.000
_cell.length_b   1.000
_cell.length_c   1.000
_cell.angle_alpha   90.00
_cell.angle_beta   90.00
_cell.angle_gamma   90.00
#
_symmetry.space_group_name_H-M   'P 1'
#
loop_
_entity.id
_entity.type
_entity.pdbx_description
1 polymer ?
#
loop_
_entity_poly.entity_id
_entity_poly.type
_entity_poly.pdbx_seq_one_letter_code
_entity_poly.pdbx_strand_id
1 'polypeptide(L)'
;MNLRTLEKHYDKLTDHERFTLAMAAELRGDKAEVKRLLDTARKATYRQVAYPFAGMRDGLMIVCLVSATELLRWGTLLGLSFGLEMAAREIDGHDGERLETATLESAEKVLIQWRALELFAQDIGLEFEAVTHFLGAQEAIDLARGIAELMLGAQDPEARGKREAEAQEQADLLRQVWELEQA
;
A
#
# COMPACT_ATOMS: atom_id res chain seq x y z
N MET A 1 1.32 -34.91 -8.13
CA MET A 1 2.49 -34.52 -8.96
C MET A 1 3.75 -34.67 -8.12
N ASN A 2 4.85 -35.22 -8.66
CA ASN A 2 6.09 -35.47 -7.89
C ASN A 2 6.88 -34.15 -7.69
N LEU A 3 7.49 -33.95 -6.52
CA LEU A 3 8.26 -32.74 -6.15
C LEU A 3 9.36 -32.40 -7.18
N ARG A 4 10.05 -33.42 -7.70
CA ARG A 4 11.09 -33.28 -8.73
C ARG A 4 10.58 -32.73 -10.07
N THR A 5 9.29 -32.89 -10.35
CA THR A 5 8.67 -32.35 -11.58
C THR A 5 8.29 -30.89 -11.38
N LEU A 6 7.88 -30.49 -10.17
CA LEU A 6 7.57 -29.12 -9.77
C LEU A 6 8.82 -28.24 -9.68
N GLU A 7 9.92 -28.76 -9.13
CA GLU A 7 11.22 -28.05 -9.10
C GLU A 7 11.64 -27.58 -10.50
N LYS A 8 11.51 -28.44 -11.52
CA LYS A 8 11.82 -28.08 -12.91
C LYS A 8 10.97 -26.95 -13.49
N HIS A 9 9.76 -26.73 -12.97
CA HIS A 9 8.88 -25.64 -13.41
C HIS A 9 9.26 -24.31 -12.77
N TYR A 10 9.69 -24.31 -11.51
CA TYR A 10 10.04 -23.09 -10.77
C TYR A 10 11.53 -22.71 -10.84
N ASP A 11 12.42 -23.66 -11.17
CA ASP A 11 13.88 -23.43 -11.29
C ASP A 11 14.25 -22.40 -12.37
N LYS A 12 13.35 -22.14 -13.32
CA LYS A 12 13.56 -21.19 -14.42
C LYS A 12 13.15 -19.76 -14.06
N LEU A 13 12.45 -19.58 -12.94
CA LEU A 13 11.98 -18.27 -12.52
C LEU A 13 13.12 -17.46 -11.92
N THR A 14 13.15 -16.17 -12.26
CA THR A 14 13.89 -15.16 -11.51
C THR A 14 13.29 -14.97 -10.12
N ASP A 15 14.05 -14.39 -9.20
CA ASP A 15 13.57 -14.13 -7.83
C ASP A 15 12.37 -13.15 -7.84
N HIS A 16 12.37 -12.17 -8.76
CA HIS A 16 11.27 -11.23 -8.93
C HIS A 16 10.00 -11.90 -9.48
N GLU A 17 10.09 -12.71 -10.55
CA GLU A 17 8.93 -13.47 -11.05
C GLU A 17 8.35 -14.40 -9.99
N ARG A 18 9.23 -15.02 -9.19
CA ARG A 18 8.81 -15.88 -8.07
C ARG A 18 8.10 -15.08 -6.98
N PHE A 19 8.59 -13.88 -6.67
CA PHE A 19 7.95 -12.95 -5.74
C PHE A 19 6.57 -12.53 -6.23
N THR A 20 6.43 -12.07 -7.48
CA THR A 20 5.14 -11.69 -8.07
C THR A 20 4.14 -12.86 -8.03
N LEU A 21 4.58 -14.07 -8.37
CA LEU A 21 3.73 -15.27 -8.29
C LEU A 21 3.34 -15.62 -6.85
N ALA A 22 4.24 -15.42 -5.89
CA ALA A 22 3.94 -15.66 -4.48
C ALA A 22 2.89 -14.67 -3.96
N MET A 23 2.99 -13.39 -4.31
CA MET A 23 2.00 -12.37 -3.94
C MET A 23 0.64 -12.65 -4.57
N ALA A 24 0.61 -13.04 -5.85
CA ALA A 24 -0.64 -13.43 -6.50
C ALA A 24 -1.28 -14.69 -5.88
N ALA A 25 -0.46 -15.67 -5.45
CA ALA A 25 -0.94 -16.87 -4.76
C ALA A 25 -1.46 -16.55 -3.34
N GLU A 26 -0.80 -15.63 -2.64
CA GLU A 26 -1.20 -15.16 -1.31
C GLU A 26 -2.55 -14.44 -1.37
N LEU A 27 -2.75 -13.56 -2.35
CA LEU A 27 -4.04 -12.90 -2.62
C LEU A 27 -5.19 -13.90 -2.87
N ARG A 28 -4.92 -15.01 -3.56
CA ARG A 28 -5.90 -16.10 -3.79
C ARG A 28 -6.11 -17.01 -2.57
N GLY A 29 -5.28 -16.87 -1.53
CA GLY A 29 -5.27 -17.78 -0.38
C GLY A 29 -4.68 -19.17 -0.67
N ASP A 30 -3.97 -19.36 -1.79
CA ASP A 30 -3.31 -20.64 -2.11
C ASP A 30 -2.00 -20.80 -1.32
N LYS A 31 -2.15 -21.13 -0.04
CA LYS A 31 -1.03 -21.40 0.87
C LYS A 31 -0.13 -22.55 0.38
N ALA A 32 -0.67 -23.47 -0.40
CA ALA A 32 0.11 -24.60 -0.90
C ALA A 32 1.02 -24.15 -2.06
N GLU A 33 0.57 -23.25 -2.91
CA GLU A 33 1.38 -22.61 -3.96
C GLU A 33 2.46 -21.71 -3.38
N VAL A 34 2.11 -20.84 -2.43
CA VAL A 34 3.09 -20.02 -1.70
C VAL A 34 4.18 -20.91 -1.09
N LYS A 35 3.79 -21.98 -0.40
CA LYS A 35 4.75 -22.93 0.18
C LYS A 35 5.64 -23.59 -0.88
N ARG A 36 5.10 -23.98 -2.04
CA ARG A 36 5.90 -24.54 -3.14
C ARG A 36 6.90 -23.53 -3.70
N LEU A 37 6.50 -22.28 -3.87
CA LEU A 37 7.37 -21.19 -4.34
C LEU A 37 8.48 -20.89 -3.33
N LEU A 38 8.20 -20.99 -2.02
CA LEU A 38 9.20 -20.85 -0.97
C LEU A 38 10.15 -22.06 -0.91
N ASP A 39 9.62 -23.28 -0.94
CA ASP A 39 10.38 -24.52 -0.76
C ASP A 39 11.36 -24.77 -1.92
N THR A 40 10.98 -24.35 -3.12
CA THR A 40 11.78 -24.48 -4.35
C THR A 40 12.62 -23.25 -4.69
N ALA A 41 12.62 -22.22 -3.84
CA ALA A 41 13.50 -21.07 -4.02
C ALA A 41 14.95 -21.50 -3.79
N ARG A 42 15.90 -20.84 -4.46
CA ARG A 42 17.33 -21.04 -4.15
C ARG A 42 17.52 -20.78 -2.65
N LYS A 43 18.33 -21.61 -2.00
CA LYS A 43 18.61 -21.49 -0.57
C LYS A 43 20.05 -21.04 -0.40
N ALA A 44 20.28 -20.03 0.44
CA ALA A 44 21.64 -19.59 0.78
C ALA A 44 22.38 -20.65 1.63
N THR A 45 21.64 -21.42 2.44
CA THR A 45 22.11 -22.59 3.22
C THR A 45 21.00 -23.64 3.38
N TYR A 46 21.27 -24.79 4.00
CA TYR A 46 20.34 -25.94 4.15
C TYR A 46 18.91 -25.63 4.66
N ARG A 47 18.64 -24.45 5.26
CA ARG A 47 17.31 -24.04 5.78
C ARG A 47 16.87 -22.60 5.46
N GLN A 48 17.69 -21.76 4.83
CA GLN A 48 17.36 -20.35 4.60
C GLN A 48 17.07 -20.09 3.11
N VAL A 49 15.88 -19.56 2.82
CA VAL A 49 15.52 -19.02 1.49
C VAL A 49 16.56 -17.97 1.10
N ALA A 50 16.93 -17.89 -0.18
CA ALA A 50 17.91 -16.91 -0.66
C ALA A 50 17.45 -15.49 -0.32
N TYR A 51 18.43 -14.69 0.12
CA TYR A 51 18.31 -13.30 0.55
C TYR A 51 17.47 -12.41 -0.37
N PRO A 52 17.53 -12.51 -1.72
CA PRO A 52 16.80 -11.60 -2.60
C PRO A 52 15.27 -11.74 -2.51
N PHE A 53 14.76 -12.99 -2.42
CA PHE A 53 13.32 -13.23 -2.31
C PHE A 53 12.79 -12.85 -0.91
N ALA A 54 13.57 -13.12 0.14
CA ALA A 54 13.18 -12.76 1.51
C ALA A 54 13.18 -11.24 1.71
N GLY A 55 14.21 -10.54 1.23
CA GLY A 55 14.32 -9.08 1.31
C GLY A 55 13.21 -8.35 0.56
N MET A 56 12.79 -8.83 -0.62
CA MET A 56 11.63 -8.26 -1.33
C MET A 56 10.33 -8.36 -0.53
N ARG A 57 10.12 -9.48 0.17
CA ARG A 57 8.92 -9.69 1.01
C ARG A 57 8.97 -8.87 2.29
N ASP A 58 10.11 -8.85 2.98
CA ASP A 58 10.29 -8.08 4.21
C ASP A 58 10.19 -6.57 3.92
N GLY A 59 10.81 -6.11 2.83
CA GLY A 59 10.67 -4.74 2.34
C GLY A 59 9.23 -4.38 1.99
N LEU A 60 8.50 -5.25 1.29
CA LEU A 60 7.08 -5.01 0.99
C LEU A 60 6.26 -4.89 2.28
N MET A 61 6.50 -5.76 3.27
CA MET A 61 5.82 -5.71 4.56
C MET A 61 6.09 -4.38 5.29
N ILE A 62 7.32 -3.87 5.25
CA ILE A 62 7.68 -2.58 5.85
C ILE A 62 6.98 -1.43 5.14
N VAL A 63 6.99 -1.40 3.80
CA VAL A 63 6.26 -0.39 3.01
C VAL A 63 4.76 -0.42 3.33
N CYS A 64 4.17 -1.60 3.44
CA CYS A 64 2.77 -1.76 3.80
C CYS A 64 2.51 -1.24 5.22
N LEU A 65 3.38 -1.52 6.20
CA LEU A 65 3.22 -1.04 7.56
C LEU A 65 3.30 0.49 7.66
N VAL A 66 4.28 1.10 6.97
CA VAL A 66 4.42 2.57 6.90
C VAL A 66 3.18 3.18 6.27
N SER A 67 2.74 2.63 5.14
CA SER A 67 1.56 3.13 4.41
C SER A 67 0.28 2.98 5.22
N ALA A 68 0.08 1.84 5.87
CA ALA A 68 -1.07 1.61 6.76
C ALA A 68 -1.07 2.61 7.92
N THR A 69 0.10 2.91 8.50
CA THR A 69 0.22 3.88 9.60
C THR A 69 -0.16 5.29 9.16
N GLU A 70 0.32 5.73 7.99
CA GLU A 70 -0.04 7.05 7.43
C GLU A 70 -1.53 7.11 7.06
N LEU A 71 -2.07 6.08 6.40
CA LEU A 71 -3.48 6.00 6.05
C LEU A 71 -4.38 6.01 7.30
N LEU A 72 -4.01 5.27 8.35
CA LEU A 72 -4.74 5.28 9.62
C LEU A 72 -4.65 6.62 10.32
N ARG A 73 -3.48 7.27 10.32
CA ARG A 73 -3.29 8.61 10.89
C ARG A 73 -4.19 9.63 10.22
N TRP A 74 -4.07 9.78 8.89
CA TRP A 74 -4.83 10.77 8.13
C TRP A 74 -6.32 10.41 8.04
N GLY A 75 -6.65 9.13 7.92
CA GLY A 75 -8.03 8.65 7.94
C GLY A 75 -8.73 8.92 9.28
N THR A 76 -8.03 8.75 10.41
CA THR A 76 -8.58 9.08 11.73
C THR A 76 -8.80 10.58 11.87
N LEU A 77 -7.82 11.41 11.46
CA LEU A 77 -7.95 12.86 11.49
C LEU A 77 -9.11 13.34 10.62
N LEU A 78 -9.24 12.79 9.41
CA LEU A 78 -10.33 13.07 8.49
C LEU A 78 -11.69 12.70 9.10
N GLY A 79 -11.82 11.50 9.66
CA GLY A 79 -13.07 11.06 10.28
C GLY A 79 -13.48 11.95 11.46
N LEU A 80 -12.51 12.36 12.29
CA LEU A 80 -12.76 13.25 13.43
C LEU A 80 -13.13 14.67 12.99
N SER A 81 -12.35 15.27 12.09
CA SER A 81 -12.61 16.63 11.61
C SER A 81 -13.93 16.71 10.85
N PHE A 82 -14.21 15.73 9.99
CA PHE A 82 -15.47 15.64 9.25
C PHE A 82 -16.68 15.49 10.20
N GLY A 83 -16.58 14.60 11.19
CA GLY A 83 -17.65 14.41 12.18
C GLY A 83 -17.91 15.67 13.01
N LEU A 84 -16.84 16.36 13.43
CA LEU A 84 -16.94 17.62 14.17
C LEU A 84 -17.48 18.77 13.30
N GLU A 85 -17.05 18.87 12.05
CA GLU A 85 -17.56 19.84 11.08
C GLU A 85 -19.07 19.66 10.88
N MET A 86 -19.50 18.41 10.64
CA MET A 86 -20.92 18.08 10.47
C MET A 86 -21.77 18.39 11.71
N ALA A 87 -21.21 18.24 12.92
CA ALA A 87 -21.87 18.61 14.16
C ALA A 87 -21.85 20.13 14.41
N ALA A 88 -20.76 20.81 14.02
CA ALA A 88 -20.56 22.25 14.22
C ALA A 88 -21.30 23.11 13.18
N ARG A 89 -21.77 22.54 12.05
CA ARG A 89 -22.64 23.24 11.08
C ARG A 89 -23.95 23.78 11.69
N GLU A 90 -24.29 23.38 12.92
CA GLU A 90 -25.39 23.96 13.70
C GLU A 90 -24.99 25.21 14.53
N ILE A 91 -23.70 25.56 14.58
CA ILE A 91 -23.12 26.61 15.43
C ILE A 91 -22.21 27.52 14.56
N ASP A 92 -22.72 28.68 14.15
CA ASP A 92 -21.95 29.67 13.36
C ASP A 92 -20.72 30.18 14.13
N GLY A 93 -19.52 30.08 13.52
CA GLY A 93 -18.30 30.66 14.08
C GLY A 93 -16.99 30.25 13.40
N HIS A 94 -15.90 30.92 13.78
CA HIS A 94 -14.53 30.75 13.27
C HIS A 94 -13.97 29.32 13.44
N ASP A 95 -14.58 28.51 14.32
CA ASP A 95 -14.21 27.11 14.53
C ASP A 95 -14.67 26.22 13.36
N GLY A 96 -15.73 26.57 12.63
CA GLY A 96 -16.19 25.85 11.45
C GLY A 96 -15.19 25.90 10.29
N GLU A 97 -14.64 27.08 9.99
CA GLU A 97 -13.63 27.25 8.92
C GLU A 97 -12.33 26.47 9.22
N ARG A 98 -11.93 26.41 10.50
CA ARG A 98 -10.77 25.63 10.94
C ARG A 98 -10.98 24.13 10.78
N LEU A 99 -12.19 23.65 11.07
CA LEU A 99 -12.56 22.25 10.91
C LEU A 99 -12.63 21.86 9.43
N GLU A 100 -13.23 22.69 8.57
CA GLU A 100 -13.26 22.48 7.12
C GLU A 100 -11.84 22.40 6.54
N THR A 101 -10.96 23.32 6.93
CA THR A 101 -9.55 23.31 6.50
C THR A 101 -8.86 22.00 6.90
N ALA A 102 -9.01 21.57 8.16
CA ALA A 102 -8.43 20.33 8.66
C ALA A 102 -9.00 19.08 7.95
N THR A 103 -10.29 19.09 7.61
CA THR A 103 -10.95 18.04 6.82
C THR A 103 -10.35 17.96 5.42
N LEU A 104 -10.20 19.08 4.73
CA LEU A 104 -9.64 19.12 3.38
C LEU A 104 -8.17 18.70 3.35
N GLU A 105 -7.36 19.18 4.28
CA GLU A 105 -5.94 18.79 4.40
C GLU A 105 -5.80 17.29 4.68
N SER A 106 -6.59 16.74 5.60
CA SER A 106 -6.55 15.31 5.93
C SER A 106 -7.02 14.45 4.76
N ALA A 107 -8.07 14.87 4.05
CA ALA A 107 -8.53 14.22 2.83
C ALA A 107 -7.43 14.19 1.76
N GLU A 108 -6.69 15.29 1.60
CA GLU A 108 -5.64 15.40 0.60
C GLU A 108 -4.51 14.40 0.90
N LYS A 109 -4.10 14.30 2.16
CA LYS A 109 -3.06 13.36 2.59
C LYS A 109 -3.48 11.89 2.46
N VAL A 110 -4.75 11.56 2.70
CA VAL A 110 -5.28 10.21 2.43
C VAL A 110 -5.14 9.86 0.95
N LEU A 111 -5.57 10.74 0.04
CA LEU A 111 -5.51 10.47 -1.40
C LEU A 111 -4.08 10.41 -1.93
N ILE A 112 -3.20 11.29 -1.45
CA ILE A 112 -1.77 11.27 -1.80
C ILE A 112 -1.13 9.94 -1.39
N GLN A 113 -1.34 9.51 -0.15
CA GLN A 113 -0.74 8.25 0.33
C GLN A 113 -1.31 7.03 -0.41
N TRP A 114 -2.61 7.02 -0.71
CA TRP A 114 -3.23 5.97 -1.51
C TRP A 114 -2.63 5.90 -2.92
N ARG A 115 -2.52 7.05 -3.58
CA ARG A 115 -1.95 7.16 -4.92
C ARG A 115 -0.47 6.79 -4.95
N ALA A 116 0.29 7.17 -3.94
CA ALA A 116 1.70 6.80 -3.80
C ALA A 116 1.88 5.27 -3.73
N LEU A 117 0.98 4.58 -3.03
CA LEU A 117 1.02 3.12 -2.95
C LEU A 117 0.65 2.44 -4.27
N GLU A 118 -0.28 3.01 -5.04
CA GLU A 118 -0.58 2.56 -6.41
C GLU A 118 0.63 2.68 -7.32
N LEU A 119 1.30 3.84 -7.30
CA LEU A 119 2.51 4.11 -8.09
C LEU A 119 3.65 3.18 -7.69
N PHE A 120 3.85 2.97 -6.38
CA PHE A 120 4.82 2.02 -5.86
C PHE A 120 4.53 0.59 -6.36
N ALA A 121 3.28 0.12 -6.27
CA ALA A 121 2.89 -1.21 -6.74
C ALA A 121 3.19 -1.39 -8.24
N GLN A 122 2.89 -0.37 -9.05
CA GLN A 122 3.19 -0.36 -10.49
C GLN A 122 4.70 -0.44 -10.76
N ASP A 123 5.51 0.33 -10.03
CA ASP A 123 6.97 0.36 -10.19
C ASP A 123 7.62 -0.99 -9.88
N ILE A 124 7.16 -1.68 -8.83
CA ILE A 124 7.69 -3.01 -8.46
C ILE A 124 7.04 -4.16 -9.24
N GLY A 125 6.09 -3.87 -10.14
CA GLY A 125 5.43 -4.87 -10.99
C GLY A 125 4.47 -5.79 -10.25
N LEU A 126 3.76 -5.29 -9.23
CA LEU A 126 2.70 -6.01 -8.52
C LEU A 126 1.32 -5.44 -8.84
N GLU A 127 0.32 -6.34 -8.81
CA GLU A 127 -1.08 -5.93 -8.75
C GLU A 127 -1.33 -5.17 -7.44
N PHE A 128 -2.06 -4.06 -7.53
CA PHE A 128 -2.29 -3.19 -6.37
C PHE A 128 -3.13 -3.87 -5.29
N GLU A 129 -4.06 -4.75 -5.68
CA GLU A 129 -4.83 -5.59 -4.76
C GLU A 129 -3.93 -6.52 -3.95
N ALA A 130 -2.82 -6.99 -4.54
CA ALA A 130 -1.87 -7.83 -3.82
C ALA A 130 -1.12 -7.03 -2.75
N VAL A 131 -0.78 -5.76 -3.02
CA VAL A 131 -0.13 -4.87 -2.05
C VAL A 131 -1.10 -4.48 -0.92
N THR A 132 -2.31 -4.06 -1.28
CA THR A 132 -3.33 -3.62 -0.30
C THR A 132 -3.81 -4.75 0.61
N HIS A 133 -3.77 -6.01 0.15
CA HIS A 133 -4.06 -7.18 0.98
C HIS A 133 -3.21 -7.23 2.27
N PHE A 134 -1.96 -6.73 2.22
CA PHE A 134 -1.05 -6.74 3.36
C PHE A 134 -1.19 -5.55 4.31
N LEU A 135 -1.92 -4.48 3.92
CA LEU A 135 -2.10 -3.30 4.76
C LEU A 135 -2.91 -3.61 6.03
N GLY A 136 -3.86 -4.54 5.94
CA GLY A 136 -4.88 -4.72 6.98
C GLY A 136 -5.82 -3.51 7.10
N ALA A 137 -6.86 -3.63 7.93
CA ALA A 137 -7.85 -2.57 8.17
C ALA A 137 -8.50 -1.98 6.89
N GLN A 138 -8.65 -2.80 5.84
CA GLN A 138 -9.13 -2.40 4.51
C GLN A 138 -10.43 -1.59 4.57
N GLU A 139 -11.41 -2.03 5.36
CA GLU A 139 -12.70 -1.34 5.51
C GLU A 139 -12.54 0.11 6.00
N ALA A 140 -11.65 0.34 6.96
CA ALA A 140 -11.40 1.68 7.52
C ALA A 140 -10.68 2.58 6.51
N ILE A 141 -9.73 2.01 5.75
CA ILE A 141 -9.00 2.72 4.70
C ILE A 141 -9.93 3.09 3.54
N ASP A 142 -10.77 2.15 3.09
CA ASP A 142 -11.75 2.39 2.02
C ASP A 142 -12.78 3.44 2.42
N LEU A 143 -13.23 3.44 3.68
CA LEU A 143 -14.10 4.50 4.21
C LEU A 143 -13.41 5.86 4.19
N ALA A 144 -12.18 5.94 4.70
CA ALA A 144 -11.41 7.18 4.71
C ALA A 144 -11.18 7.72 3.28
N ARG A 145 -10.84 6.84 2.33
CA ARG A 145 -10.70 7.20 0.91
C ARG A 145 -12.02 7.71 0.35
N GLY A 146 -13.14 7.02 0.58
CA GLY A 146 -14.45 7.45 0.09
C GLY A 146 -14.87 8.83 0.62
N ILE A 147 -14.60 9.12 1.90
CA ILE A 147 -14.82 10.46 2.47
C ILE A 147 -13.90 11.48 1.80
N ALA A 148 -12.61 11.14 1.62
CA ALA A 148 -11.64 12.06 1.01
C ALA A 148 -12.00 12.41 -0.44
N GLU A 149 -12.43 11.42 -1.23
CA GLU A 149 -12.92 11.61 -2.61
C GLU A 149 -14.17 12.48 -2.66
N LEU A 150 -15.09 12.29 -1.71
CA LEU A 150 -16.30 13.10 -1.57
C LEU A 150 -15.95 14.57 -1.23
N MET A 151 -15.01 14.79 -0.32
CA MET A 151 -14.61 16.13 0.12
C MET A 151 -13.79 16.89 -0.91
N LEU A 152 -12.97 16.18 -1.69
CA LEU A 152 -12.11 16.79 -2.70
C LEU A 152 -12.66 16.62 -4.12
N GLY A 153 -13.95 16.32 -4.25
CA GLY A 153 -14.63 16.11 -5.53
C GLY A 153 -14.44 17.26 -6.52
N ALA A 154 -14.47 16.92 -7.82
CA ALA A 154 -14.31 17.80 -9.00
C ALA A 154 -13.40 19.03 -8.78
N GLN A 155 -12.21 18.81 -8.21
CA GLN A 155 -11.26 19.89 -7.99
C GLN A 155 -10.64 20.42 -9.28
N ASP A 156 -10.16 21.66 -9.17
CA ASP A 156 -9.32 22.35 -10.13
C ASP A 156 -8.17 21.44 -10.63
N PRO A 157 -7.94 21.34 -11.95
CA PRO A 157 -6.78 20.65 -12.52
C PRO A 157 -5.43 20.99 -11.87
N GLU A 158 -5.23 22.22 -11.39
CA GLU A 158 -3.99 22.63 -10.72
C GLU A 158 -3.78 21.90 -9.39
N ALA A 159 -4.80 21.86 -8.54
CA ALA A 159 -4.76 21.13 -7.27
C ALA A 159 -4.60 19.62 -7.49
N ARG A 160 -5.19 19.07 -8.55
CA ARG A 160 -4.97 17.68 -8.95
C ARG A 160 -3.52 17.43 -9.37
N GLY A 161 -2.93 18.32 -10.16
CA GLY A 161 -1.53 18.21 -10.60
C GLY A 161 -0.56 18.24 -9.42
N LYS A 162 -0.81 19.12 -8.44
CA LYS A 162 -0.01 19.18 -7.21
C LYS A 162 -0.06 17.88 -6.41
N ARG A 163 -1.26 17.32 -6.21
CA ARG A 163 -1.43 16.03 -5.50
C ARG A 163 -0.72 14.89 -6.20
N GLU A 164 -0.77 14.84 -7.54
CA GLU A 164 -0.05 13.79 -8.29
C GLU A 164 1.47 13.92 -8.13
N ALA A 165 2.00 15.14 -8.11
CA ALA A 165 3.42 15.37 -7.86
C ALA A 165 3.83 14.96 -6.42
N GLU A 166 3.05 15.33 -5.41
CA GLU A 166 3.29 14.90 -4.02
C GLU A 166 3.16 13.38 -3.87
N ALA A 167 2.22 12.74 -4.58
CA ALA A 167 2.07 11.28 -4.58
C ALA A 167 3.27 10.58 -5.21
N GLN A 168 3.85 11.15 -6.27
CA GLN A 168 5.07 10.62 -6.87
C GLN A 168 6.27 10.74 -5.92
N GLU A 169 6.45 11.90 -5.27
CA GLU A 169 7.51 12.07 -4.26
C GLU A 169 7.38 11.04 -3.13
N GLN A 170 6.15 10.84 -2.65
CA GLN A 170 5.88 9.84 -1.62
C GLN A 170 6.13 8.40 -2.13
N ALA A 171 5.78 8.10 -3.39
CA ALA A 171 6.09 6.80 -3.99
C ALA A 171 7.59 6.55 -4.09
N ASP A 172 8.37 7.58 -4.42
CA ASP A 172 9.83 7.51 -4.47
C ASP A 172 10.43 7.24 -3.07
N LEU A 173 9.83 7.79 -2.01
CA LEU A 173 10.22 7.47 -0.63
C LEU A 173 9.89 6.02 -0.26
N LEU A 174 8.70 5.52 -0.63
CA LEU A 174 8.34 4.11 -0.42
C LEU A 174 9.30 3.18 -1.16
N ARG A 175 9.72 3.54 -2.38
CA ARG A 175 10.73 2.82 -3.15
C ARG A 175 12.07 2.80 -2.43
N GLN A 176 12.54 3.93 -1.90
CA GLN A 176 13.79 3.97 -1.13
C GLN A 176 13.73 3.06 0.09
N VAL A 177 12.62 3.06 0.84
CA VAL A 177 12.40 2.14 1.97
C VAL A 177 12.47 0.69 1.51
N TRP A 178 11.82 0.36 0.39
CA TRP A 178 11.82 -0.99 -0.16
C TRP A 178 13.22 -1.45 -0.62
N GLU A 179 14.00 -0.57 -1.22
CA GLU A 179 15.36 -0.85 -1.69
C GLU A 179 16.35 -1.04 -0.53
N LEU A 180 16.18 -0.30 0.58
CA LEU A 180 17.02 -0.45 1.78
C LEU A 180 16.93 -1.84 2.41
N GLU A 181 15.75 -2.45 2.38
CA GLU A 181 15.50 -3.78 2.95
C GLU A 181 15.92 -4.93 2.02
N GLN A 182 16.35 -4.61 0.79
CA GLN A 182 16.88 -5.57 -0.18
C GLN A 182 18.41 -5.62 -0.22
N ALA A 183 19.10 -4.63 0.37
CA ALA A 183 20.56 -4.50 0.39
C ALA A 183 21.22 -5.42 1.43
#